data_AF-S5M2W9-F1
#
_entry.id   AF-S5M2W9-F1
#
_cell.length_a   1.000
_cell.length_b   1.000
_cell.length_c   1.000
_cell.angle_alpha   90.00
_cell.angle_beta   90.00
_cell.angle_gamma   90.00
#
_symmetry.space_group_name_H-M   'P 1'
#
loop_
_entity.id
_entity.type
_entity.pdbx_description
1 polymer ?
#
loop_
_entity_poly.entity_id
_entity_poly.type
_entity_poly.pdbx_seq_one_letter_code
_entity_poly.pdbx_strand_id
1 'polypeptide(L)'
;MDENNKNDLIQGKDFETEQTKKRLDEIKNSNILINSKIAANNFYVPKRKERGQESDQVALIKPRKKKNLPFTDEQQKEIEETMTNIQTEYKQIEKSNRTFEKKLFKEELKISRLISKTNKKIGSLIAQENEEELEKTVKLQAEYLRVFDKIHDDIDTIILRDNKISLGDRRKHIYNNAYNAETERARKLVELRNKNKSSWSNQIKNELKVEPKRSSDNWMERLGILDDDE
;
A
#
# COMPACT_ATOMS: atom_id res chain seq x y z
N MET A 1 29.25 -24.24 -36.03
CA MET A 1 29.33 -22.86 -35.54
C MET A 1 28.18 -22.70 -34.58
N ASP A 2 28.54 -22.59 -33.31
CA ASP A 2 27.67 -22.83 -32.16
C ASP A 2 26.47 -21.90 -32.12
N GLU A 3 25.31 -22.50 -31.94
CA GLU A 3 24.13 -21.86 -31.37
C GLU A 3 24.38 -21.67 -29.88
N ASN A 4 24.19 -20.44 -29.41
CA ASN A 4 23.60 -20.14 -28.10
C ASN A 4 23.42 -18.62 -28.03
N ASN A 5 22.19 -18.13 -27.87
CA ASN A 5 21.67 -18.01 -26.52
C ASN A 5 20.29 -17.35 -26.44
N LYS A 6 19.57 -17.80 -25.40
CA LYS A 6 18.52 -17.11 -24.62
C LYS A 6 17.10 -17.17 -25.14
N ASN A 7 16.36 -18.12 -24.56
CA ASN A 7 15.18 -17.77 -23.80
C ASN A 7 15.15 -18.56 -22.48
N ASP A 8 15.53 -17.85 -21.41
CA ASP A 8 14.84 -17.84 -20.13
C ASP A 8 13.30 -17.81 -20.35
N LEU A 9 12.38 -18.38 -19.57
CA LEU A 9 12.36 -18.68 -18.15
C LEU A 9 11.06 -19.47 -17.87
N ILE A 10 10.96 -20.00 -16.64
CA ILE A 10 9.76 -20.51 -15.93
C ILE A 10 9.58 -22.03 -16.01
N GLN A 11 10.05 -22.71 -14.95
CA GLN A 11 9.14 -23.40 -14.03
C GLN A 11 9.87 -23.71 -12.72
N GLY A 12 9.39 -23.10 -11.65
CA GLY A 12 9.84 -23.41 -10.29
C GLY A 12 9.37 -24.80 -9.88
N LYS A 13 10.32 -25.62 -9.43
CA LYS A 13 10.18 -26.57 -8.33
C LYS A 13 11.55 -27.17 -8.01
N ASP A 14 11.85 -27.20 -6.72
CA ASP A 14 12.74 -28.14 -6.06
C ASP A 14 14.25 -28.05 -6.34
N PHE A 15 14.90 -27.02 -5.80
CA PHE A 15 16.29 -27.14 -5.36
C PHE A 15 16.46 -26.59 -3.95
N GLU A 16 15.92 -27.31 -2.97
CA GLU A 16 16.57 -27.36 -1.66
C GLU A 16 17.98 -27.95 -1.89
N THR A 17 19.01 -27.11 -1.78
CA THR A 17 20.40 -27.56 -1.86
C THR A 17 20.65 -28.66 -0.81
N GLU A 18 21.45 -29.68 -1.12
CA GLU A 18 21.76 -30.75 -0.15
C GLU A 18 22.24 -30.20 1.22
N GLN A 19 22.84 -29.02 1.23
CA GLN A 19 23.24 -28.30 2.43
C GLN A 19 22.06 -27.82 3.29
N THR A 20 20.94 -27.41 2.70
CA THR A 20 19.75 -27.01 3.47
C THR A 20 19.09 -28.23 4.10
N LYS A 21 19.03 -29.36 3.38
CA LYS A 21 18.53 -30.64 3.93
C LYS A 21 19.38 -31.13 5.11
N LYS A 22 20.72 -31.11 4.96
CA LYS A 22 21.65 -31.44 6.06
C LYS A 22 21.46 -30.55 7.29
N ARG A 23 21.34 -29.22 7.10
CA ARG A 23 21.06 -28.30 8.22
C ARG A 23 19.71 -28.57 8.89
N LEU A 24 18.69 -28.92 8.12
CA LEU A 24 17.36 -29.19 8.65
C LEU A 24 17.34 -30.50 9.48
N ASP A 25 18.08 -31.51 9.04
CA ASP A 25 18.24 -32.77 9.79
C ASP A 25 19.09 -32.59 11.05
N GLU A 26 20.13 -31.75 11.02
CA GLU A 26 20.88 -31.34 12.22
C GLU A 26 19.99 -30.60 13.25
N ILE A 27 19.11 -29.70 12.78
CA ILE A 27 18.16 -28.98 13.63
C ILE A 27 17.10 -29.92 14.22
N LYS A 28 16.65 -30.92 13.46
CA LYS A 28 15.73 -31.96 13.98
C LYS A 28 16.41 -32.80 15.05
N ASN A 29 17.65 -33.21 14.84
CA ASN A 29 18.42 -34.00 15.82
C ASN A 29 18.76 -33.20 17.09
N SER A 30 19.06 -31.90 16.98
CA SER A 30 19.29 -31.05 18.16
C SER A 30 18.02 -30.84 18.97
N ASN A 31 16.87 -30.70 18.31
CA ASN A 31 15.58 -30.64 18.99
C ASN A 31 15.21 -31.96 19.69
N ILE A 32 15.60 -33.11 19.14
CA ILE A 32 15.42 -34.41 19.82
C ILE A 32 16.28 -34.47 21.10
N LEU A 33 17.52 -33.99 21.05
CA LEU A 33 18.40 -33.91 22.23
C LEU A 33 17.85 -32.94 23.30
N ILE A 34 17.35 -31.76 22.89
CA ILE A 34 16.82 -30.74 23.80
C ILE A 34 15.45 -31.14 24.38
N ASN A 35 14.60 -31.82 23.61
CA ASN A 35 13.29 -32.30 24.07
C ASN A 35 13.33 -33.68 24.74
N SER A 36 14.48 -34.36 24.78
CA SER A 36 14.68 -35.59 25.56
C SER A 36 14.76 -35.32 27.07
N LYS A 37 13.74 -34.64 27.62
CA LYS A 37 13.50 -34.51 29.07
C LYS A 37 13.28 -35.87 29.77
N ILE A 38 13.23 -36.96 29.02
CA ILE A 38 13.16 -38.34 29.52
C ILE A 38 14.58 -38.90 29.83
N ALA A 39 15.64 -38.43 29.16
CA ALA A 39 17.01 -38.88 29.45
C ALA A 39 17.66 -38.17 30.66
N ALA A 40 17.17 -37.00 31.05
CA ALA A 40 17.65 -36.27 32.23
C ALA A 40 17.06 -36.80 33.56
N ASN A 41 15.99 -37.61 33.53
CA ASN A 41 15.29 -38.08 34.73
C ASN A 41 15.70 -39.50 35.20
N ASN A 42 16.62 -40.19 34.51
CA ASN A 42 17.07 -41.54 34.87
C ASN A 42 18.54 -41.65 35.30
N PHE A 43 19.21 -40.54 35.62
CA PHE A 43 20.47 -40.62 36.34
C PHE A 43 20.22 -40.60 37.84
N TYR A 44 20.19 -41.80 38.43
CA TYR A 44 20.35 -41.96 39.87
C TYR A 44 21.81 -41.61 40.22
N VAL A 45 22.03 -40.43 40.79
CA VAL A 45 23.28 -40.09 41.45
C VAL A 45 23.12 -40.44 42.93
N PRO A 46 23.79 -41.49 43.45
CA PRO A 46 23.70 -41.83 44.86
C PRO A 46 24.26 -40.68 45.71
N LYS A 47 23.41 -40.02 46.50
CA LYS A 47 23.86 -39.10 47.55
C LYS A 47 24.56 -39.90 48.64
N ARG A 48 25.85 -39.64 48.86
CA ARG A 48 26.51 -40.05 50.10
C ARG A 48 25.94 -39.18 51.23
N LYS A 49 25.18 -39.79 52.15
CA LYS A 49 24.89 -39.18 53.45
C LYS A 49 26.18 -39.19 54.25
N GLU A 50 26.81 -38.04 54.42
CA GLU A 50 27.73 -37.87 55.53
C GLU A 50 26.92 -37.73 56.82
N ARG A 51 27.34 -38.53 57.80
CA ARG A 51 26.65 -38.68 59.08
C ARG A 51 27.04 -37.49 59.94
N GLY A 52 26.23 -36.43 59.89
CA GLY A 52 26.31 -35.33 60.87
C GLY A 52 26.32 -33.92 60.29
N GLN A 53 25.32 -33.54 59.48
CA GLN A 53 25.04 -32.11 59.28
C GLN A 53 23.63 -31.78 59.73
N GLU A 54 23.62 -30.89 60.72
CA GLU A 54 22.48 -30.27 61.37
C GLU A 54 21.60 -29.54 60.37
N SER A 55 20.37 -29.26 60.81
CA SER A 55 19.34 -28.51 60.11
C SER A 55 19.86 -27.28 59.36
N ASP A 56 20.08 -27.43 58.05
CA ASP A 56 20.23 -26.28 57.17
C ASP A 56 18.89 -25.54 57.10
N GLN A 57 18.89 -24.38 57.75
CA GLN A 57 17.87 -23.36 57.60
C GLN A 57 17.58 -23.18 56.11
N VAL A 58 16.33 -23.42 55.71
CA VAL A 58 15.84 -23.06 54.37
C VAL A 58 16.09 -21.57 54.21
N ALA A 59 17.17 -21.20 53.49
CA ALA A 59 17.46 -19.81 53.18
C ALA A 59 16.26 -19.28 52.38
N LEU A 60 15.38 -18.55 53.06
CA LEU A 60 14.24 -17.88 52.47
C LEU A 60 14.76 -17.08 51.26
N ILE A 61 14.36 -17.47 50.05
CA ILE A 61 14.77 -16.78 48.83
C ILE A 61 14.26 -15.34 48.95
N LYS A 62 15.17 -14.42 49.29
CA LYS A 62 14.83 -13.00 49.35
C LYS A 62 14.44 -12.56 47.94
N PRO A 63 13.33 -11.81 47.78
CA PRO A 63 12.97 -11.27 46.48
C PRO A 63 14.16 -10.47 45.93
N ARG A 64 14.53 -10.72 44.67
CA ARG A 64 15.59 -9.98 43.99
C ARG A 64 15.27 -8.49 44.10
N LYS A 65 16.22 -7.67 44.54
CA LYS A 65 16.07 -6.21 44.55
C LYS A 65 15.64 -5.77 43.15
N LYS A 66 14.54 -5.01 43.04
CA LYS A 66 14.15 -4.41 41.76
C LYS A 66 15.36 -3.63 41.27
N LYS A 67 15.89 -3.97 40.10
CA LYS A 67 16.89 -3.12 39.44
C LYS A 67 16.21 -1.77 39.27
N ASN A 68 16.78 -0.71 39.83
CA ASN A 68 16.39 0.64 39.45
C ASN A 68 16.52 0.69 37.92
N LEU A 69 15.45 1.11 37.23
CA LEU A 69 15.54 1.34 35.79
C LEU A 69 16.73 2.27 35.51
N PRO A 70 17.41 2.15 34.37
CA PRO A 70 18.60 2.93 34.05
C PRO A 70 18.29 4.41 33.73
N PHE A 71 17.21 4.96 34.28
CA PHE A 71 16.77 6.33 34.04
C PHE A 71 16.70 7.08 35.36
N THR A 72 17.34 8.24 35.41
CA THR A 72 17.15 9.20 36.51
C THR A 72 15.72 9.73 36.50
N ASP A 73 15.24 10.21 37.65
CA ASP A 73 13.87 10.76 37.77
C ASP A 73 13.65 11.95 36.82
N GLU A 74 14.72 12.71 36.50
CA GLU A 74 14.71 13.77 35.49
C GLU A 74 14.50 13.22 34.08
N GLN A 75 15.23 12.15 33.71
CA GLN A 75 15.06 11.48 32.42
C GLN A 75 13.66 10.87 32.27
N GLN A 76 13.08 10.35 33.36
CA GLN A 76 11.71 9.83 33.33
C GLN A 76 10.69 10.95 33.04
N LYS A 77 10.83 12.12 33.67
CA LYS A 77 9.97 13.27 33.41
C LYS A 77 10.09 13.77 31.96
N GLU A 78 11.31 13.83 31.42
CA GLU A 78 11.52 14.22 30.02
C GLU A 78 10.89 13.20 29.04
N ILE A 79 11.02 11.90 29.33
CA ILE A 79 10.37 10.84 28.55
C ILE A 79 8.84 10.98 28.63
N GLU A 80 8.27 11.27 29.80
CA GLU A 80 6.83 11.48 29.96
C GLU A 80 6.34 12.73 29.21
N GLU A 81 7.11 13.82 29.26
CA GLU A 81 6.81 15.05 28.51
C GLU A 81 6.85 14.80 27.00
N THR A 82 7.90 14.14 26.50
CA THR A 82 7.99 13.80 25.07
C THR A 82 6.87 12.86 24.63
N MET A 83 6.48 11.88 25.45
CA MET A 83 5.33 11.01 25.17
C MET A 83 4.02 11.79 25.10
N THR A 84 3.79 12.73 26.02
CA THR A 84 2.56 13.55 26.00
C THR A 84 2.54 14.51 24.81
N ASN A 85 3.68 15.12 24.46
CA ASN A 85 3.83 15.94 23.25
C ASN A 85 3.51 15.13 21.99
N ILE A 86 4.13 13.95 21.80
CA ILE A 86 3.84 13.07 20.66
C ILE A 86 2.35 12.69 20.59
N GLN A 87 1.73 12.35 21.72
CA GLN A 87 0.31 12.00 21.76
C GLN A 87 -0.60 13.18 21.38
N THR A 88 -0.26 14.39 21.81
CA THR A 88 -1.04 15.59 21.48
C THR A 88 -0.88 15.97 20.01
N GLU A 89 0.34 15.92 19.48
CA GLU A 89 0.64 16.11 18.05
C GLU A 89 -0.15 15.11 17.19
N TYR A 90 -0.11 13.83 17.55
CA TYR A 90 -0.84 12.79 16.83
C TYR A 90 -2.36 13.06 16.82
N LYS A 91 -2.93 13.44 17.96
CA LYS A 91 -4.36 13.82 18.05
C LYS A 91 -4.69 15.06 17.23
N GLN A 92 -3.78 16.04 17.15
CA GLN A 92 -3.98 17.24 16.32
C GLN A 92 -3.94 16.89 14.82
N ILE A 93 -3.00 16.06 14.39
CA ILE A 93 -2.91 15.56 13.02
C ILE A 93 -4.17 14.76 12.64
N GLU A 94 -4.66 13.91 13.54
CA GLU A 94 -5.88 13.15 13.25
C GLU A 94 -7.10 14.07 13.10
N LYS A 95 -7.22 15.10 13.94
CA LYS A 95 -8.29 16.11 13.82
C LYS A 95 -8.18 16.90 12.52
N SER A 96 -6.98 17.37 12.17
CA SER A 96 -6.76 18.15 10.94
C SER A 96 -7.10 17.31 9.70
N ASN A 97 -6.66 16.05 9.66
CA ASN A 97 -6.99 15.10 8.58
C ASN A 97 -8.50 14.90 8.45
N ARG A 98 -9.22 14.64 9.54
CA ARG A 98 -10.70 14.50 9.52
C ARG A 98 -11.40 15.76 9.03
N THR A 99 -10.90 16.95 9.38
CA THR A 99 -11.48 18.21 8.89
C THR A 99 -11.21 18.43 7.41
N PHE A 100 -10.02 18.05 6.94
CA PHE A 100 -9.62 18.15 5.55
C PHE A 100 -10.41 17.17 4.68
N GLU A 101 -10.54 15.92 5.11
CA GLU A 101 -11.37 14.89 4.49
C GLU A 101 -12.84 15.36 4.32
N LYS A 102 -13.44 15.94 5.37
CA LYS A 102 -14.80 16.52 5.27
C LYS A 102 -14.90 17.67 4.28
N LYS A 103 -13.83 18.45 4.08
CA LYS A 103 -13.81 19.52 3.07
C LYS A 103 -13.77 18.92 1.67
N LEU A 104 -12.92 17.91 1.44
CA LEU A 104 -12.85 17.20 0.17
C LEU A 104 -14.19 16.56 -0.21
N PHE A 105 -14.87 15.86 0.70
CA PHE A 105 -16.20 15.30 0.41
C PHE A 105 -17.25 16.38 0.06
N LYS A 106 -17.18 17.57 0.68
CA LYS A 106 -18.08 18.68 0.32
C LYS A 106 -17.75 19.26 -1.06
N GLU A 107 -16.48 19.31 -1.42
CA GLU A 107 -16.02 19.76 -2.73
C GLU A 107 -16.39 18.74 -3.82
N GLU A 108 -16.20 17.45 -3.56
CA GLU A 108 -16.63 16.35 -4.42
C GLU A 108 -18.13 16.46 -4.77
N LEU A 109 -18.99 16.62 -3.75
CA LEU A 109 -20.43 16.79 -3.95
C LEU A 109 -20.79 18.05 -4.74
N LYS A 110 -20.04 19.15 -4.57
CA LYS A 110 -20.25 20.39 -5.34
C LYS A 110 -19.88 20.17 -6.80
N ILE A 111 -18.71 19.59 -7.07
CA ILE A 111 -18.21 19.32 -8.43
C ILE A 111 -19.12 18.32 -9.14
N SER A 112 -19.53 17.24 -8.47
CA SER A 112 -20.49 16.26 -9.01
C SER A 112 -21.82 16.91 -9.46
N ARG A 113 -22.36 17.85 -8.67
CA ARG A 113 -23.54 18.63 -9.07
C ARG A 113 -23.28 19.53 -10.27
N LEU A 114 -22.10 20.14 -10.37
CA LEU A 114 -21.72 20.97 -11.52
C LEU A 114 -21.60 20.12 -12.77
N ILE A 115 -20.94 18.96 -12.71
CA ILE A 115 -20.85 17.98 -13.81
C ILE A 115 -22.26 17.57 -14.26
N SER A 116 -23.14 17.25 -13.32
CA SER A 116 -24.53 16.87 -13.65
C SER A 116 -25.29 17.99 -14.35
N LYS A 117 -25.09 19.25 -13.95
CA LYS A 117 -25.71 20.42 -14.58
C LYS A 117 -25.12 20.67 -15.98
N THR A 118 -23.81 20.56 -16.15
CA THR A 118 -23.17 20.72 -17.46
C THR A 118 -23.60 19.62 -18.42
N ASN A 119 -23.74 18.37 -17.96
CA ASN A 119 -24.21 17.26 -18.80
C ASN A 119 -25.63 17.52 -19.32
N LYS A 120 -26.53 18.02 -18.46
CA LYS A 120 -27.89 18.40 -18.88
C LYS A 120 -27.87 19.53 -19.91
N LYS A 121 -27.00 20.54 -19.70
CA LYS A 121 -26.85 21.67 -20.64
C LYS A 121 -26.28 21.22 -21.98
N ILE A 122 -25.30 20.33 -21.99
CA ILE A 122 -24.75 19.72 -23.21
C ILE A 122 -25.87 19.01 -23.99
N GLY A 123 -26.67 18.18 -23.31
CA GLY A 123 -27.82 17.52 -23.96
C GLY A 123 -28.83 18.49 -24.60
N SER A 124 -29.13 19.61 -23.93
CA SER A 124 -30.01 20.63 -24.52
C SER A 124 -29.36 21.40 -25.68
N LEU A 125 -28.06 21.68 -25.61
CA LEU A 125 -27.34 22.39 -26.68
C LEU A 125 -27.16 21.53 -27.93
N ILE A 126 -26.96 20.21 -27.76
CA ILE A 126 -26.97 19.25 -28.87
C ILE A 126 -28.32 19.28 -29.59
N ALA A 127 -29.43 19.32 -28.85
CA ALA A 127 -30.77 19.40 -29.44
C ALA A 127 -31.07 20.75 -30.11
N GLN A 128 -30.29 21.79 -29.82
CA GLN A 128 -30.44 23.16 -30.35
C GLN A 128 -29.44 23.48 -31.47
N GLU A 129 -28.53 22.56 -31.81
CA GLU A 129 -27.48 22.72 -32.82
C GLU A 129 -26.58 23.98 -32.63
N ASN A 130 -26.43 24.46 -31.39
CA ASN A 130 -25.58 25.62 -31.09
C ASN A 130 -24.14 25.18 -30.77
N GLU A 131 -23.30 25.10 -31.80
CA GLU A 131 -21.94 24.54 -31.72
C GLU A 131 -20.96 25.36 -30.87
N GLU A 132 -21.03 26.70 -30.91
CA GLU A 132 -20.07 27.56 -30.20
C GLU A 132 -20.24 27.49 -28.68
N GLU A 133 -21.49 27.51 -28.22
CA GLU A 133 -21.78 27.36 -26.79
C GLU A 133 -21.49 25.94 -26.32
N LEU A 134 -21.73 24.95 -27.18
CA LEU A 134 -21.49 23.55 -26.89
C LEU A 134 -20.00 23.29 -26.61
N GLU A 135 -19.10 23.75 -27.48
CA GLU A 135 -17.65 23.59 -27.28
C GLU A 135 -17.17 24.24 -25.95
N LYS A 136 -17.69 25.43 -25.61
CA LYS A 136 -17.39 26.08 -24.33
C LYS A 136 -17.87 25.25 -23.14
N THR A 137 -19.08 24.69 -23.21
CA THR A 137 -19.64 23.86 -22.12
C THR A 137 -18.92 22.53 -21.95
N VAL A 138 -18.45 21.93 -23.05
CA VAL A 138 -17.65 20.69 -23.02
C VAL A 138 -16.27 20.95 -22.41
N LYS A 139 -15.61 22.07 -22.75
CA LYS A 139 -14.35 22.47 -22.09
C LYS A 139 -14.53 22.61 -20.58
N LEU A 140 -15.61 23.27 -20.15
CA LEU A 140 -15.91 23.47 -18.74
C LEU A 140 -16.17 22.13 -18.02
N GLN A 141 -16.87 21.19 -18.67
CA GLN A 141 -17.10 19.85 -18.14
C GLN A 141 -15.78 19.09 -17.95
N ALA A 142 -14.84 19.20 -18.90
CA ALA A 142 -13.53 18.57 -18.80
C ALA A 142 -12.72 19.13 -17.62
N GLU A 143 -12.78 20.44 -17.37
CA GLU A 143 -12.16 21.06 -16.21
C GLU A 143 -12.75 20.54 -14.90
N TYR A 144 -14.08 20.42 -14.80
CA TYR A 144 -14.72 19.85 -13.62
C TYR A 144 -14.34 18.40 -13.38
N LEU A 145 -14.24 17.58 -14.43
CA LEU A 145 -13.79 16.19 -14.32
C LEU A 145 -12.34 16.10 -13.83
N ARG A 146 -11.45 16.95 -14.35
CA ARG A 146 -10.07 17.00 -13.87
C ARG A 146 -9.97 17.34 -12.38
N VAL A 147 -10.77 18.32 -11.93
CA VAL A 147 -10.83 18.67 -10.50
C VAL A 147 -11.42 17.53 -9.68
N PHE A 148 -12.44 16.86 -10.20
CA PHE A 148 -13.08 15.69 -9.57
C PHE A 148 -12.08 14.54 -9.36
N ASP A 149 -11.31 14.19 -10.40
CA ASP A 149 -10.28 13.15 -10.33
C ASP A 149 -9.21 13.50 -9.30
N LYS A 150 -8.78 14.77 -9.25
CA LYS A 150 -7.82 15.24 -8.23
C LYS A 150 -8.37 15.10 -6.81
N ILE A 151 -9.65 15.39 -6.60
CA ILE A 151 -10.29 15.22 -5.28
C ILE A 151 -10.31 13.75 -4.88
N HIS A 152 -10.59 12.83 -5.82
CA HIS A 152 -10.52 11.39 -5.55
C HIS A 152 -9.11 10.91 -5.23
N ASP A 153 -8.09 11.36 -5.98
CA ASP A 153 -6.67 11.11 -5.65
C ASP A 153 -6.36 11.56 -4.21
N ASP A 154 -6.77 12.78 -3.84
CA ASP A 154 -6.52 13.34 -2.52
C ASP A 154 -7.25 12.54 -1.41
N ILE A 155 -8.50 12.12 -1.64
CA ILE A 155 -9.25 11.26 -0.72
C ILE A 155 -8.56 9.89 -0.56
N ASP A 156 -8.16 9.25 -1.66
CA ASP A 156 -7.48 7.95 -1.63
C ASP A 156 -6.14 8.02 -0.89
N THR A 157 -5.39 9.12 -1.05
CA THR A 157 -4.14 9.31 -0.29
C THR A 157 -4.37 9.42 1.21
N ILE A 158 -5.48 10.02 1.65
CA ILE A 158 -5.85 10.12 3.07
C ILE A 158 -6.27 8.75 3.59
N ILE A 159 -7.09 8.02 2.82
CA ILE A 159 -7.54 6.66 3.15
C ILE A 159 -6.34 5.73 3.35
N LEU A 160 -5.36 5.75 2.45
CA LEU A 160 -4.15 4.92 2.56
C LEU A 160 -3.27 5.26 3.77
N ARG A 161 -3.35 6.49 4.27
CA ARG A 161 -2.67 6.93 5.50
C ARG A 161 -3.42 6.51 6.77
N ASP A 162 -4.70 6.14 6.68
CA ASP A 162 -5.47 5.77 7.86
C ASP A 162 -4.98 4.43 8.43
N ASN A 163 -4.71 4.42 9.74
CA ASN A 163 -4.20 3.25 10.45
C ASN A 163 -5.26 2.16 10.63
N LYS A 164 -6.53 2.46 10.32
CA LYS A 164 -7.65 1.51 10.41
C LYS A 164 -7.69 0.48 9.28
N ILE A 165 -6.97 0.72 8.19
CA ILE A 165 -6.96 -0.19 7.04
C ILE A 165 -5.85 -1.22 7.21
N SER A 166 -6.18 -2.50 7.02
CA SER A 166 -5.21 -3.60 7.02
C SER A 166 -4.14 -3.37 5.95
N LEU A 167 -2.91 -3.81 6.23
CA LEU A 167 -1.82 -3.80 5.24
C LEU A 167 -2.21 -4.57 3.96
N GLY A 168 -3.01 -5.62 4.08
CA GLY A 168 -3.51 -6.39 2.93
C GLY A 168 -4.40 -5.57 2.01
N ASP A 169 -5.33 -4.81 2.58
CA ASP A 169 -6.28 -3.97 1.82
C ASP A 169 -5.56 -2.78 1.16
N ARG A 170 -4.60 -2.17 1.86
CA ARG A 170 -3.75 -1.11 1.26
C ARG A 170 -2.96 -1.64 0.06
N ARG A 171 -2.35 -2.82 0.19
CA ARG A 171 -1.62 -3.45 -0.92
C ARG A 171 -2.56 -3.77 -2.08
N LYS A 172 -3.76 -4.29 -1.81
CA LYS A 172 -4.77 -4.56 -2.84
C LYS A 172 -5.15 -3.29 -3.60
N HIS A 173 -5.35 -2.17 -2.90
CA HIS A 173 -5.66 -0.89 -3.55
C HIS A 173 -4.49 -0.40 -4.42
N ILE A 174 -3.25 -0.47 -3.93
CA ILE A 174 -2.05 -0.11 -4.72
C ILE A 174 -1.92 -1.00 -5.97
N TYR A 175 -2.11 -2.31 -5.83
CA TYR A 175 -2.00 -3.23 -6.95
C TYR A 175 -3.13 -3.07 -7.95
N ASN A 176 -4.36 -2.80 -7.50
CA ASN A 176 -5.46 -2.50 -8.41
C ASN A 176 -5.19 -1.23 -9.21
N ASN A 177 -4.68 -0.17 -8.58
CA ASN A 177 -4.28 1.05 -9.30
C ASN A 177 -3.16 0.78 -10.31
N ALA A 178 -2.13 0.03 -9.93
CA ALA A 178 -1.04 -0.35 -10.84
C ALA A 178 -1.55 -1.22 -12.01
N TYR A 179 -2.42 -2.18 -11.72
CA TYR A 179 -3.04 -3.04 -12.73
C TYR A 179 -3.89 -2.22 -13.71
N ASN A 180 -4.75 -1.34 -13.21
CA ASN A 180 -5.58 -0.47 -14.04
C ASN A 180 -4.72 0.43 -14.94
N ALA A 181 -3.65 1.00 -14.39
CA ALA A 181 -2.70 1.80 -15.16
C ALA A 181 -2.01 0.99 -16.27
N GLU A 182 -1.61 -0.25 -15.99
CA GLU A 182 -1.01 -1.12 -17.02
C GLU A 182 -2.03 -1.57 -18.07
N THR A 183 -3.28 -1.82 -17.68
CA THR A 183 -4.35 -2.15 -18.65
C THR A 183 -4.68 -0.97 -19.57
N GLU A 184 -4.71 0.26 -19.04
CA GLU A 184 -4.88 1.47 -19.84
C GLU A 184 -3.70 1.69 -20.79
N ARG A 185 -2.46 1.45 -20.31
CA ARG A 185 -1.26 1.48 -21.14
C ARG A 185 -1.34 0.45 -22.28
N ALA A 186 -1.73 -0.78 -21.98
CA ALA A 186 -1.88 -1.84 -22.98
C ALA A 186 -2.95 -1.49 -24.01
N ARG A 187 -4.12 -0.99 -23.57
CA ARG A 187 -5.19 -0.50 -24.45
C ARG A 187 -4.68 0.58 -25.40
N LYS A 188 -3.95 1.57 -24.87
CA LYS A 188 -3.36 2.65 -25.67
C LYS A 188 -2.37 2.15 -26.71
N LEU A 189 -1.57 1.13 -26.38
CA LEU A 189 -0.66 0.51 -27.34
C LEU A 189 -1.42 -0.19 -28.47
N VAL A 190 -2.53 -0.85 -28.17
CA VAL A 190 -3.41 -1.46 -29.18
C VAL A 190 -4.03 -0.38 -30.07
N GLU A 191 -4.55 0.71 -29.50
CA GLU A 191 -5.10 1.84 -30.25
C GLU A 191 -4.04 2.50 -31.16
N LEU A 192 -2.82 2.71 -30.67
CA LEU A 192 -1.72 3.27 -31.46
C LEU A 192 -1.26 2.33 -32.59
N ARG A 193 -1.33 1.01 -32.35
CA ARG A 193 -1.06 -0.01 -33.37
C ARG A 193 -2.13 0.04 -34.45
N ASN A 194 -3.40 0.10 -34.08
CA ASN A 194 -4.52 0.18 -35.02
C ASN A 194 -4.43 1.47 -35.87
N LYS A 195 -3.97 2.58 -35.29
CA LYS A 195 -3.77 3.86 -35.98
C LYS A 195 -2.44 3.95 -36.77
N ASN A 196 -1.68 2.86 -36.94
CA ASN A 196 -0.37 2.81 -37.63
C ASN A 196 0.67 3.86 -37.15
N LYS A 197 0.58 4.30 -35.88
CA LYS A 197 1.48 5.32 -35.28
C LYS A 197 2.47 4.72 -34.26
N SER A 198 2.68 3.41 -34.32
CA SER A 198 3.54 2.68 -33.38
C SER A 198 5.03 2.75 -33.78
N SER A 199 5.72 3.84 -33.41
CA SER A 199 7.19 3.87 -33.35
C SER A 199 7.65 3.53 -31.92
N TRP A 200 8.72 2.73 -31.79
CA TRP A 200 9.39 2.44 -30.52
C TRP A 200 9.73 3.71 -29.71
N SER A 201 9.98 4.84 -30.39
CA SER A 201 10.23 6.14 -29.75
C SER A 201 9.06 6.69 -28.92
N ASN A 202 7.83 6.20 -29.16
CA ASN A 202 6.62 6.65 -28.47
C ASN A 202 6.39 5.88 -27.15
N GLN A 203 7.17 4.85 -26.84
CA GLN A 203 7.06 4.07 -25.61
C GLN A 203 7.79 4.68 -24.41
N ILE A 204 8.74 5.59 -24.65
CA ILE A 204 9.69 6.08 -23.62
C ILE A 204 9.33 7.49 -23.11
N LYS A 205 8.42 8.23 -23.76
CA LYS A 205 8.10 9.61 -23.37
C LYS A 205 6.63 9.77 -22.97
N ASN A 206 6.38 9.68 -21.67
CA ASN A 206 5.65 10.66 -20.84
C ASN A 206 5.00 9.96 -19.62
N GLU A 207 5.78 9.75 -18.56
CA GLU A 207 5.27 9.55 -17.19
C GLU A 207 4.92 10.88 -16.50
N LEU A 208 4.80 11.98 -17.25
CA LEU A 208 4.03 13.12 -16.77
C LEU A 208 2.60 12.62 -16.62
N LYS A 209 2.05 12.62 -15.40
CA LYS A 209 0.62 12.38 -15.11
C LYS A 209 -0.19 12.93 -16.28
N VAL A 210 -0.63 12.05 -17.18
CA VAL A 210 -1.39 12.47 -18.35
C VAL A 210 -2.75 12.80 -17.78
N GLU A 211 -3.01 14.10 -17.61
CA GLU A 211 -4.37 14.59 -17.49
C GLU A 211 -5.22 13.85 -18.54
N PRO A 212 -6.38 13.28 -18.19
CA PRO A 212 -7.16 12.47 -19.12
C PRO A 212 -7.32 13.26 -20.43
N LYS A 213 -6.69 12.77 -21.51
CA LYS A 213 -6.73 13.42 -22.82
C LYS A 213 -8.15 13.27 -23.36
N ARG A 214 -9.01 14.23 -23.01
CA ARG A 214 -10.17 14.64 -23.78
C ARG A 214 -9.89 15.92 -24.57
N SER A 215 -8.62 16.16 -24.91
CA SER A 215 -8.21 17.34 -25.69
C SER A 215 -8.23 17.04 -27.19
N SER A 216 -9.29 16.45 -27.71
CA SER A 216 -9.58 16.56 -29.15
C SER A 216 -10.09 17.97 -29.43
N ASP A 217 -9.83 18.52 -30.61
CA ASP A 217 -10.33 19.86 -30.96
C ASP A 217 -11.86 19.87 -31.24
N ASN A 218 -12.47 18.69 -31.39
CA ASN A 218 -13.87 18.50 -31.70
C ASN A 218 -14.69 18.03 -30.48
N TRP A 219 -15.76 18.75 -30.14
CA TRP A 219 -16.67 18.42 -29.05
C TRP A 219 -17.32 17.03 -29.20
N MET A 220 -17.58 16.58 -30.43
CA MET A 220 -18.23 15.28 -30.70
C MET A 220 -17.34 14.10 -30.27
N GLU A 221 -16.04 14.19 -30.53
CA GLU A 221 -15.06 13.18 -30.11
C GLU A 221 -14.90 13.18 -28.58
N ARG A 222 -14.96 14.37 -27.94
CA ARG A 222 -14.92 14.47 -26.46
C ARG A 222 -16.12 13.83 -25.77
N LEU A 223 -17.26 13.78 -26.46
CA LEU A 223 -18.49 13.14 -25.98
C LEU A 223 -18.60 11.68 -26.40
N GLY A 224 -17.67 11.16 -27.22
CA GLY A 224 -17.75 9.80 -27.76
C GLY A 224 -18.94 9.59 -28.70
N ILE A 225 -19.35 10.64 -29.42
CA ILE A 225 -20.44 10.59 -30.42
C ILE A 225 -19.89 10.20 -31.79
N LEU A 226 -18.71 10.69 -32.14
CA LEU A 226 -17.90 10.12 -33.19
C LEU A 226 -17.10 8.98 -32.55
N ASP A 227 -17.60 7.76 -32.68
CA ASP A 227 -16.70 6.61 -32.71
C ASP A 227 -15.84 6.78 -33.98
N ASP A 228 -14.54 6.47 -33.88
CA ASP A 228 -13.58 6.44 -34.98
C ASP A 228 -13.95 5.33 -36.00
N ASP A 229 -15.16 5.35 -36.56
CA ASP A 229 -15.60 4.52 -37.69
C ASP A 229 -15.34 5.29 -38.99
N GLU A 230 -14.05 5.35 -39.38
CA GLU A 230 -13.56 5.20 -40.77
C GLU A 230 -12.02 5.00 -40.80
#